data_AF-A0A2N2SK49-F1
#
_entry.id   AF-A0A2N2SK49-F1
#
_cell.length_a   1.000
_cell.length_b   1.000
_cell.length_c   1.000
_cell.angle_alpha   90.00
_cell.angle_beta   90.00
_cell.angle_gamma   90.00
#
_symmetry.space_group_name_H-M   'P 1'
#
loop_
_entity.id
_entity.type
_entity.pdbx_description
1 polymer ?
#
loop_
_entity_poly.entity_id
_entity_poly.type
_entity_poly.pdbx_seq_one_letter_code
_entity_poly.pdbx_strand_id
1 'polypeptide(L)'
;YDDVIRVADLKTRGSRFERVRQEVGAKADQLVYTTEYMHPRLEEICGTLPTALGRWLEQSKGIGGFVKRRMEKGRRVQTGTLTWFLALYAVAGMRRFRRSLLRHQIETAQLREWLDRVVRLAGNGQHALAVEVLHCRRIVKGYSGTHDRGDKRFASLMTAADRLAAPGTDPADAAATLHKLLEAAMADEEGRQLDAQLALLLTAAKGSTTNSAQFSRQAA
;
A
#
# COMPACT_ATOMS: atom_id res chain seq x y z
N TYR A 1 8.10 2.19 5.57
CA TYR A 1 7.64 1.42 4.40
C TYR A 1 8.72 0.45 3.99
N ASP A 2 8.34 -0.65 3.33
CA ASP A 2 9.28 -1.56 2.69
C ASP A 2 9.55 -1.06 1.26
N ASP A 3 10.82 -1.01 0.88
CA ASP A 3 11.26 -0.58 -0.45
C ASP A 3 12.20 -1.62 -1.08
N VAL A 4 12.40 -1.50 -2.39
CA VAL A 4 13.27 -2.39 -3.17
C VAL A 4 14.69 -2.43 -2.59
N ILE A 5 15.18 -1.31 -2.06
CA ILE A 5 16.52 -1.22 -1.44
C ILE A 5 16.60 -2.08 -0.18
N ARG A 6 15.59 -2.02 0.70
CA ARG A 6 15.50 -2.86 1.90
C ARG A 6 15.32 -4.33 1.55
N VAL A 7 14.50 -4.63 0.56
CA VAL A 7 14.30 -6.00 0.08
C VAL A 7 15.60 -6.57 -0.49
N ALA A 8 16.33 -5.79 -1.29
CA ALA A 8 17.63 -6.19 -1.83
C ALA A 8 18.67 -6.42 -0.71
N ASP A 9 18.74 -5.51 0.26
CA ASP A 9 19.60 -5.65 1.44
C ASP A 9 19.29 -6.93 2.23
N LEU A 10 18.02 -7.26 2.46
CA LEU A 10 17.63 -8.49 3.14
C LEU A 10 18.04 -9.76 2.37
N LYS A 11 18.13 -9.68 1.04
CA LYS A 11 18.49 -10.81 0.17
C LYS A 11 20.00 -11.02 0.04
N THR A 12 20.81 -9.98 0.26
CA THR A 12 22.27 -10.05 0.15
C THR A 12 22.99 -10.25 1.48
N ARG A 13 22.28 -10.23 2.62
CA ARG A 13 22.86 -10.44 3.95
C ARG A 13 23.45 -11.84 4.14
N GLY A 14 24.62 -11.92 4.76
CA GLY A 14 25.30 -13.17 5.14
C GLY A 14 24.41 -14.11 5.97
N SER A 15 23.73 -13.56 7.00
CA SER A 15 22.83 -14.32 7.87
C SER A 15 21.68 -15.00 7.13
N ARG A 16 21.25 -14.45 5.99
CA ARG A 16 20.22 -15.08 5.14
C ARG A 16 20.78 -16.31 4.43
N PHE A 17 22.04 -16.32 4.00
CA PHE A 17 22.67 -17.49 3.40
C PHE A 17 22.87 -18.61 4.43
N GLU A 18 23.34 -18.25 5.63
CA GLU A 18 23.53 -19.20 6.74
C GLU A 18 22.21 -19.86 7.12
N ARG A 19 21.14 -19.07 7.32
CA ARG A 19 19.81 -19.59 7.64
C ARG A 19 19.29 -20.55 6.58
N VAL A 20 19.36 -20.19 5.30
CA VAL A 20 18.88 -21.07 4.22
C VAL A 20 19.68 -22.37 4.16
N ARG A 21 21.00 -22.33 4.39
CA ARG A 21 21.82 -23.55 4.45
C ARG A 21 21.40 -24.46 5.61
N GLN A 22 21.10 -23.90 6.77
CA GLN A 22 20.60 -24.64 7.93
C GLN A 22 19.22 -25.26 7.66
N GLU A 23 18.29 -24.50 7.10
CA GLU A 23 16.92 -24.97 6.78
C GLU A 23 16.91 -26.15 5.80
N VAL A 24 17.83 -26.18 4.84
CA VAL A 24 17.94 -27.29 3.86
C VAL A 24 18.88 -28.42 4.31
N GLY A 25 19.47 -28.32 5.51
CA GLY A 25 20.38 -29.34 6.04
C GLY A 25 21.67 -29.52 5.24
N ALA A 26 22.17 -28.45 4.59
CA ALA A 26 23.35 -28.55 3.74
C ALA A 26 24.65 -28.76 4.53
N LYS A 27 25.44 -29.75 4.12
CA LYS A 27 26.79 -30.00 4.65
C LYS A 27 27.76 -28.90 4.22
N ALA A 28 28.88 -28.74 4.94
CA ALA A 28 29.84 -27.65 4.72
C ALA A 28 30.39 -27.58 3.29
N ASP A 29 30.58 -28.74 2.65
CA ASP A 29 31.10 -28.92 1.29
C ASP A 29 30.05 -28.78 0.18
N GLN A 30 28.76 -28.70 0.53
CA GLN A 30 27.67 -28.60 -0.45
C GLN A 30 27.42 -27.15 -0.86
N LEU A 31 27.35 -26.91 -2.17
CA LEU A 31 26.93 -25.63 -2.76
C LEU A 31 25.41 -25.50 -2.74
N VAL A 32 24.90 -24.40 -2.18
CA VAL A 32 23.47 -24.10 -2.10
C VAL A 32 23.19 -22.79 -2.81
N TYR A 33 22.31 -22.83 -3.82
CA TYR A 33 21.83 -21.64 -4.51
C TYR A 33 20.33 -21.49 -4.31
N THR A 34 19.91 -20.31 -3.86
CA THR A 34 18.48 -20.01 -3.79
C THR A 34 18.01 -19.40 -5.10
N THR A 35 16.98 -20.03 -5.68
CA THR A 35 16.26 -19.47 -6.82
C THR A 35 15.06 -18.70 -6.30
N GLU A 36 15.03 -17.40 -6.53
CA GLU A 36 13.95 -16.52 -6.11
C GLU A 36 13.11 -16.08 -7.30
N TYR A 37 11.80 -15.98 -7.10
CA TYR A 37 10.90 -15.40 -8.08
C TYR A 37 10.83 -13.88 -7.89
N MET A 38 11.29 -13.14 -8.90
CA MET A 38 11.27 -11.69 -8.95
C MET A 38 10.26 -11.23 -9.99
N HIS A 39 9.38 -10.32 -9.60
CA HIS A 39 8.42 -9.70 -10.50
C HIS A 39 8.54 -8.17 -10.36
N PRO A 40 9.64 -7.58 -10.87
CA PRO A 40 9.88 -6.16 -10.71
C PRO A 40 8.84 -5.37 -11.50
N ARG A 41 8.11 -4.50 -10.82
CA ARG A 41 7.11 -3.65 -11.43
C ARG A 41 7.70 -2.33 -11.89
N LEU A 42 7.07 -1.70 -12.88
CA LEU A 42 7.50 -0.37 -13.33
C LEU A 42 7.50 0.62 -12.18
N GLU A 43 6.47 0.58 -11.32
CA GLU A 43 6.32 1.48 -10.18
C GLU A 43 7.46 1.30 -9.16
N GLU A 44 7.95 0.07 -8.98
CA GLU A 44 9.08 -0.23 -8.11
C GLU A 44 10.39 0.33 -8.68
N ILE A 45 10.59 0.20 -10.00
CA ILE A 45 11.76 0.74 -10.70
C ILE A 45 11.73 2.27 -10.60
N CYS A 46 10.62 2.91 -10.97
CA CYS A 46 10.44 4.35 -10.84
C CYS A 46 10.65 4.81 -9.39
N GLY A 47 10.20 4.01 -8.43
CA GLY A 47 10.40 4.25 -7.01
C GLY A 47 11.85 4.22 -6.54
N THR A 48 12.74 3.54 -7.28
CA THR A 48 14.19 3.52 -7.01
C THR A 48 14.98 4.63 -7.71
N LEU A 49 14.33 5.43 -8.56
CA LEU A 49 14.96 6.54 -9.29
C LEU A 49 14.80 7.86 -8.53
N PRO A 50 15.70 8.85 -8.76
CA PRO A 50 15.49 10.22 -8.33
C PRO A 50 14.14 10.76 -8.82
N THR A 51 13.47 11.58 -8.02
CA THR A 51 12.09 12.06 -8.26
C THR A 51 11.80 12.45 -9.72
N ALA A 52 12.64 13.30 -10.32
CA ALA A 52 12.39 13.82 -11.66
C ALA A 52 12.42 12.70 -12.73
N LEU A 53 13.40 11.80 -12.63
CA LEU A 53 13.55 10.67 -13.55
C LEU A 53 12.46 9.62 -13.36
N GLY A 54 12.10 9.33 -12.10
CA GLY A 54 11.01 8.40 -11.80
C GLY A 54 9.68 8.87 -12.39
N ARG A 55 9.35 10.16 -12.23
CA ARG A 55 8.12 10.75 -12.79
C ARG A 55 8.14 10.78 -14.31
N TRP A 56 9.26 11.15 -14.90
CA TRP A 56 9.43 11.13 -16.35
C TRP A 56 9.23 9.72 -16.92
N LEU A 57 9.81 8.70 -16.28
CA LEU A 57 9.69 7.31 -16.73
C LEU A 57 8.26 6.77 -16.58
N GLU A 58 7.59 7.11 -15.47
CA GLU A 58 6.20 6.73 -15.21
C GLU A 58 5.22 7.38 -16.21
N GLN A 59 5.48 8.63 -16.61
CA GLN A 59 4.64 9.38 -17.55
C GLN A 59 4.96 9.08 -19.03
N SER A 60 6.12 8.47 -19.31
CA SER A 60 6.54 8.16 -20.67
C SER A 60 5.78 6.95 -21.23
N LYS A 61 4.85 7.21 -22.14
CA LYS A 61 4.08 6.16 -22.86
C LYS A 61 4.98 5.21 -23.68
N GLY A 62 6.09 5.72 -24.21
CA GLY A 62 7.04 4.95 -25.00
C GLY A 62 7.97 4.11 -24.12
N ILE A 63 8.88 4.77 -23.41
CA ILE A 63 9.95 4.11 -22.65
C ILE A 63 9.36 3.40 -21.42
N GLY A 64 8.48 4.05 -20.67
CA GLY A 64 7.77 3.42 -19.55
C GLY A 64 6.94 2.21 -20.01
N GLY A 65 6.23 2.34 -21.13
CA GLY A 65 5.47 1.24 -21.74
C GLY A 65 6.34 0.07 -22.24
N PHE A 66 7.56 0.34 -22.70
CA PHE A 66 8.53 -0.70 -23.07
C PHE A 66 9.09 -1.41 -21.83
N VAL A 67 9.54 -0.64 -20.81
CA VAL A 67 10.07 -1.18 -19.55
C VAL A 67 9.03 -2.03 -18.86
N LYS A 68 7.77 -1.56 -18.79
CA LYS A 68 6.63 -2.30 -18.25
C LYS A 68 6.48 -3.67 -18.93
N ARG A 69 6.35 -3.71 -20.26
CA ARG A 69 6.22 -4.97 -21.01
C ARG A 69 7.40 -5.93 -20.82
N ARG A 70 8.61 -5.41 -20.65
CA ARG A 70 9.83 -6.21 -20.43
C ARG A 70 9.91 -6.78 -19.01
N MET A 71 9.35 -6.09 -18.02
CA MET A 71 9.49 -6.38 -16.59
C MET A 71 8.25 -7.03 -15.96
N GLU A 72 7.08 -6.91 -16.59
CA GLU A 72 5.84 -7.62 -16.23
C GLU A 72 5.96 -9.15 -16.29
N LYS A 73 7.01 -9.69 -16.93
CA LYS A 73 7.29 -11.12 -16.86
C LYS A 73 8.11 -11.40 -15.61
N GLY A 74 7.52 -12.15 -14.68
CA GLY A 74 8.25 -12.65 -13.51
C GLY A 74 9.40 -13.57 -13.93
N ARG A 75 10.50 -13.49 -13.20
CA ARG A 75 11.76 -14.17 -13.50
C ARG A 75 12.20 -14.98 -12.30
N ARG A 76 12.68 -16.19 -12.55
CA ARG A 76 13.40 -16.98 -11.55
C ARG A 76 14.87 -16.60 -11.63
N VAL A 77 15.41 -16.03 -10.56
CA VAL A 77 16.79 -15.56 -10.48
C VAL A 77 17.52 -16.32 -9.38
N GLN A 78 18.72 -16.79 -9.68
CA GLN A 78 19.57 -17.41 -8.67
C GLN A 78 20.34 -16.31 -7.95
N THR A 79 19.84 -15.85 -6.80
CA THR A 79 20.42 -14.70 -6.09
C THR A 79 21.79 -14.97 -5.49
N GLY A 80 22.18 -16.24 -5.40
CA GLY A 80 23.52 -16.65 -4.98
C GLY A 80 24.58 -16.61 -6.09
N THR A 81 24.23 -16.35 -7.36
CA THR A 81 25.25 -16.18 -8.40
C THR A 81 25.84 -14.78 -8.33
N LEU A 82 27.12 -14.64 -8.72
CA LEU A 82 27.87 -13.38 -8.62
C LEU A 82 27.15 -12.22 -9.32
N THR A 83 26.60 -12.46 -10.51
CA THR A 83 25.92 -11.43 -11.31
C THR A 83 24.68 -10.87 -10.60
N TRP A 84 23.82 -11.74 -10.08
CA TRP A 84 22.61 -11.32 -9.37
C TRP A 84 22.92 -10.76 -7.97
N PHE A 85 23.90 -11.34 -7.28
CA PHE A 85 24.36 -10.82 -6.00
C PHE A 85 24.87 -9.39 -6.13
N LEU A 86 25.77 -9.12 -7.08
CA LEU A 86 26.31 -7.77 -7.30
C LEU A 86 25.23 -6.78 -7.69
N ALA A 87 24.26 -7.18 -8.53
CA ALA A 87 23.14 -6.33 -8.89
C ALA A 87 22.29 -5.95 -7.66
N LEU A 88 21.91 -6.92 -6.83
CA LEU A 88 21.16 -6.67 -5.59
C LEU A 88 21.99 -5.88 -4.57
N TYR A 89 23.28 -6.14 -4.49
CA TYR A 89 24.19 -5.44 -3.58
C TYR A 89 24.34 -3.96 -3.95
N ALA A 90 24.48 -3.65 -5.25
CA ALA A 90 24.47 -2.29 -5.74
C ALA A 90 23.15 -1.57 -5.39
N VAL A 91 22.01 -2.25 -5.56
CA VAL A 91 20.69 -1.72 -5.19
C VAL A 91 20.60 -1.48 -3.68
N ALA A 92 21.06 -2.42 -2.84
CA ALA A 92 21.11 -2.26 -1.39
C ALA A 92 21.97 -1.06 -0.96
N GLY A 93 23.09 -0.83 -1.65
CA GLY A 93 24.00 0.31 -1.46
C GLY A 93 23.37 1.68 -1.74
N MET A 94 22.25 1.74 -2.45
CA MET A 94 21.53 3.00 -2.70
C MET A 94 20.82 3.56 -1.46
N ARG A 95 20.98 2.94 -0.28
CA ARG A 95 20.39 3.38 0.99
C ARG A 95 20.55 4.88 1.28
N ARG A 96 21.71 5.48 0.97
CA ARG A 96 21.96 6.91 1.18
C ARG A 96 21.02 7.82 0.39
N PHE A 97 20.56 7.35 -0.77
CA PHE A 97 19.71 8.12 -1.67
C PHE A 97 18.22 7.96 -1.35
N ARG A 98 17.83 7.10 -0.41
CA ARG A 98 16.40 6.80 -0.13
C ARG A 98 15.53 8.05 -0.01
N ARG A 99 16.04 9.11 0.65
CA ARG A 99 15.28 10.34 0.87
C ARG A 99 15.06 11.19 -0.39
N SER A 100 15.86 11.00 -1.44
CA SER A 100 15.73 11.71 -2.72
C SER A 100 14.97 10.90 -3.79
N LEU A 101 14.52 9.69 -3.46
CA LEU A 101 13.82 8.82 -4.41
C LEU A 101 12.35 9.17 -4.48
N LEU A 102 11.75 8.93 -5.66
CA LEU A 102 10.34 9.18 -5.91
C LEU A 102 9.45 8.46 -4.88
N ARG A 103 9.78 7.20 -4.53
CA ARG A 103 9.01 6.42 -3.56
C ARG A 103 8.93 7.11 -2.20
N HIS A 104 10.04 7.67 -1.71
CA HIS A 104 10.06 8.36 -0.43
C HIS A 104 9.15 9.59 -0.42
N GLN A 105 9.16 10.35 -1.52
CA GLN A 105 8.31 11.52 -1.65
C GLN A 105 6.82 11.15 -1.64
N ILE A 106 6.43 10.12 -2.40
CA ILE A 106 5.04 9.63 -2.45
C ILE A 106 4.59 9.16 -1.06
N GLU A 107 5.38 8.30 -0.41
CA GLU A 107 5.07 7.74 0.91
C GLU A 107 4.97 8.85 1.98
N THR A 108 5.87 9.82 1.93
CA THR A 108 5.87 10.94 2.88
C THR A 108 4.66 11.84 2.67
N ALA A 109 4.27 12.10 1.42
CA ALA A 109 3.08 12.88 1.11
C ALA A 109 1.81 12.17 1.60
N GLN A 110 1.67 10.87 1.32
CA GLN A 110 0.54 10.05 1.78
C GLN A 110 0.46 10.00 3.31
N LEU A 111 1.60 9.84 3.99
CA LEU A 111 1.65 9.83 5.45
C LEU A 111 1.22 11.17 6.04
N ARG A 112 1.68 12.30 5.46
CA ARG A 112 1.26 13.64 5.88
C ARG A 112 -0.23 13.84 5.68
N GLU A 113 -0.76 13.54 4.50
CA GLU A 113 -2.18 13.68 4.20
C GLU A 113 -3.07 12.89 5.18
N TRP A 114 -2.65 11.65 5.49
CA TRP A 114 -3.34 10.81 6.47
C TRP A 114 -3.30 11.41 7.88
N LEU A 115 -2.15 11.88 8.35
CA LEU A 115 -2.04 12.50 9.68
C LEU A 115 -2.81 13.82 9.75
N ASP A 116 -2.76 14.64 8.70
CA ASP A 116 -3.53 15.89 8.62
C ASP A 116 -5.03 15.60 8.69
N ARG A 117 -5.51 14.52 8.05
CA ARG A 117 -6.90 14.06 8.16
C ARG A 117 -7.27 13.73 9.61
N VAL A 118 -6.40 12.98 10.32
CA VAL A 118 -6.62 12.62 11.74
C VAL A 118 -6.70 13.88 12.61
N VAL A 119 -5.77 14.81 12.45
CA VAL A 119 -5.77 16.08 13.21
C VAL A 119 -7.03 16.89 12.96
N ARG A 120 -7.47 17.00 11.69
CA ARG A 120 -8.73 17.69 11.35
C ARG A 120 -9.95 17.06 12.02
N LEU A 121 -10.08 15.73 11.97
CA LEU A 121 -11.20 15.02 12.57
C LEU A 121 -11.23 15.18 14.10
N ALA A 122 -10.07 15.04 14.74
CA ALA A 122 -9.95 15.23 16.19
C ALA A 122 -10.30 16.67 16.60
N GLY A 123 -9.82 17.69 15.86
CA GLY A 123 -10.14 19.09 16.10
C GLY A 123 -11.62 19.45 15.95
N ASN A 124 -12.36 18.69 15.13
CA ASN A 124 -13.79 18.88 14.90
C ASN A 124 -14.68 18.09 15.89
N GLY A 125 -14.12 17.56 16.98
CA GLY A 125 -14.85 16.77 17.98
C GLY A 125 -15.14 15.32 17.55
N GLN A 126 -14.59 14.87 16.41
CA GLN A 126 -14.80 13.51 15.88
C GLN A 126 -13.68 12.56 16.32
N HIS A 127 -13.37 12.56 17.62
CA HIS A 127 -12.22 11.84 18.17
C HIS A 127 -12.27 10.33 17.88
N ALA A 128 -13.42 9.69 18.10
CA ALA A 128 -13.59 8.25 17.84
C ALA A 128 -13.31 7.88 16.38
N LEU A 129 -13.81 8.69 15.44
CA LEU A 129 -13.55 8.50 14.00
C LEU A 129 -12.07 8.71 13.66
N ALA A 130 -11.43 9.71 14.27
CA ALA A 130 -10.00 9.98 14.08
C ALA A 130 -9.11 8.79 14.49
N VAL A 131 -9.46 8.12 15.60
CA VAL A 131 -8.78 6.88 16.04
C VAL A 131 -8.96 5.75 15.02
N GLU A 132 -10.17 5.56 14.50
CA GLU A 132 -10.39 4.51 13.48
C GLU A 132 -9.67 4.82 12.16
N VAL A 133 -9.58 6.09 11.76
CA VAL A 133 -8.74 6.50 10.61
C VAL A 133 -7.26 6.14 10.84
N LEU A 134 -6.75 6.20 12.07
CA LEU A 134 -5.41 5.72 12.39
C LEU A 134 -5.30 4.19 12.21
N HIS A 135 -6.30 3.44 12.67
CA HIS A 135 -6.34 1.98 12.51
C HIS A 135 -6.36 1.54 11.04
N CYS A 136 -6.99 2.30 10.15
CA CYS A 136 -7.04 1.97 8.72
C CYS A 136 -5.65 1.77 8.08
N ARG A 137 -4.58 2.41 8.59
CA ARG A 137 -3.23 2.23 8.04
C ARG A 137 -2.69 0.80 8.19
N ARG A 138 -3.30 -0.04 9.05
CA ARG A 138 -2.94 -1.45 9.23
C ARG A 138 -3.06 -2.26 7.93
N ILE A 139 -3.92 -1.88 6.99
CA ILE A 139 -4.12 -2.61 5.73
C ILE A 139 -2.97 -2.46 4.74
N VAL A 140 -2.17 -1.39 4.88
CA VAL A 140 -1.05 -1.12 3.97
C VAL A 140 0.15 -1.94 4.44
N LYS A 141 0.43 -3.02 3.72
CA LYS A 141 1.47 -4.02 4.05
C LYS A 141 2.36 -4.35 2.87
N GLY A 142 3.59 -4.75 3.20
CA GLY A 142 4.56 -5.28 2.26
C GLY A 142 5.07 -4.27 1.25
N TYR A 143 5.51 -4.79 0.10
CA TYR A 143 5.97 -4.04 -1.05
C TYR A 143 5.27 -4.57 -2.32
N SER A 144 5.49 -3.95 -3.47
CA SER A 144 4.95 -4.40 -4.76
C SER A 144 3.41 -4.42 -4.83
N GLY A 145 2.83 -5.36 -5.58
CA GLY A 145 1.38 -5.49 -5.75
C GLY A 145 0.57 -5.69 -4.47
N THR A 146 1.15 -6.24 -3.41
CA THR A 146 0.48 -6.30 -2.09
C THR A 146 0.30 -4.89 -1.52
N HIS A 147 1.33 -4.04 -1.65
CA HIS A 147 1.25 -2.64 -1.25
C HIS A 147 0.21 -1.88 -2.07
N ASP A 148 0.21 -2.02 -3.39
CA ASP A 148 -0.75 -1.32 -4.27
C ASP A 148 -2.21 -1.70 -3.97
N ARG A 149 -2.49 -2.98 -3.70
CA ARG A 149 -3.82 -3.43 -3.28
C ARG A 149 -4.19 -2.85 -1.91
N GLY A 150 -3.23 -2.78 -0.99
CA GLY A 150 -3.40 -2.13 0.31
C GLY A 150 -3.73 -0.64 0.17
N ASP A 151 -2.97 0.08 -0.66
CA ASP A 151 -3.15 1.51 -0.92
C ASP A 151 -4.52 1.82 -1.52
N LYS A 152 -4.98 1.04 -2.50
CA LYS A 152 -6.31 1.21 -3.10
C LYS A 152 -7.42 1.06 -2.07
N ARG A 153 -7.36 0.00 -1.26
CA ARG A 153 -8.35 -0.23 -0.20
C ARG A 153 -8.28 0.85 0.88
N PHE A 154 -7.09 1.27 1.26
CA PHE A 154 -6.88 2.39 2.18
C PHE A 154 -7.50 3.68 1.65
N ALA A 155 -7.30 4.01 0.37
CA ALA A 155 -7.92 5.18 -0.26
C ALA A 155 -9.46 5.11 -0.24
N SER A 156 -10.05 3.92 -0.49
CA SER A 156 -11.49 3.72 -0.35
C SER A 156 -11.99 3.94 1.08
N LEU A 157 -11.26 3.44 2.09
CA LEU A 157 -11.57 3.65 3.51
C LEU A 157 -11.48 5.13 3.90
N MET A 158 -10.46 5.85 3.40
CA MET A 158 -10.34 7.29 3.62
C MET A 158 -11.49 8.08 3.00
N THR A 159 -11.92 7.70 1.81
CA THR A 159 -13.10 8.29 1.15
C THR A 159 -14.37 8.02 1.96
N ALA A 160 -14.51 6.82 2.53
CA ALA A 160 -15.63 6.50 3.42
C ALA A 160 -15.57 7.31 4.72
N ALA A 161 -14.39 7.45 5.32
CA ALA A 161 -14.19 8.27 6.53
C ALA A 161 -14.57 9.73 6.29
N ASP A 162 -14.17 10.32 5.15
CA ASP A 162 -14.53 11.70 4.80
C ASP A 162 -16.05 11.89 4.65
N ARG A 163 -16.78 10.85 4.20
CA ARG A 163 -18.25 10.88 4.13
C ARG A 163 -18.92 10.69 5.49
N LEU A 164 -18.39 9.80 6.32
CA LEU A 164 -18.89 9.56 7.67
C LEU A 164 -18.65 10.76 8.60
N ALA A 165 -17.66 11.60 8.26
CA ALA A 165 -17.38 12.86 8.93
C ALA A 165 -18.38 13.99 8.62
N ALA A 166 -19.37 13.75 7.74
CA ALA A 166 -20.36 14.74 7.35
C ALA A 166 -21.26 15.16 8.54
N PRO A 167 -21.74 16.42 8.57
CA PRO A 167 -22.60 16.91 9.64
C PRO A 167 -23.87 16.06 9.82
N GLY A 168 -24.24 15.78 11.07
CA GLY A 168 -25.45 15.03 11.42
C GLY A 168 -25.26 13.53 11.68
N THR A 169 -24.04 13.01 11.55
CA THR A 169 -23.70 11.63 11.98
C THR A 169 -23.09 11.67 13.38
N ASP A 170 -23.54 10.78 14.28
CA ASP A 170 -22.89 10.63 15.58
C ASP A 170 -21.43 10.14 15.38
N PRO A 171 -20.42 10.82 15.94
CA PRO A 171 -19.03 10.39 15.87
C PRO A 171 -18.79 8.93 16.30
N ALA A 172 -19.57 8.41 17.26
CA ALA A 172 -19.47 7.02 17.70
C ALA A 172 -19.96 6.03 16.62
N ASP A 173 -21.09 6.34 15.97
CA ASP A 173 -21.64 5.52 14.88
C ASP A 173 -20.75 5.57 13.64
N ALA A 174 -20.20 6.75 13.32
CA ALA A 174 -19.23 6.94 12.25
C ALA A 174 -18.00 6.06 12.47
N ALA A 175 -17.45 6.07 13.69
CA ALA A 175 -16.30 5.23 14.06
C ALA A 175 -16.63 3.74 13.95
N ALA A 176 -17.75 3.30 14.53
CA ALA A 176 -18.18 1.90 14.45
C ALA A 176 -18.39 1.42 13.01
N THR A 177 -18.89 2.30 12.14
CA THR A 177 -19.06 2.01 10.72
C THR A 177 -17.72 1.87 10.00
N LEU A 178 -16.78 2.81 10.23
CA LEU A 178 -15.45 2.73 9.65
C LEU A 178 -14.69 1.48 10.14
N HIS A 179 -14.85 1.12 11.41
CA HIS A 179 -14.29 -0.10 11.98
C HIS A 179 -14.76 -1.36 11.24
N LYS A 180 -16.07 -1.48 10.99
CA LYS A 180 -16.64 -2.60 10.22
C LYS A 180 -16.09 -2.66 8.79
N LEU A 181 -15.90 -1.51 8.15
CA LEU A 181 -15.28 -1.45 6.83
C LEU A 181 -13.81 -1.92 6.87
N LEU A 182 -13.07 -1.54 7.91
CA LEU A 182 -11.69 -1.98 8.08
C LEU A 182 -11.60 -3.49 8.27
N GLU A 183 -12.44 -4.08 9.13
CA GLU A 183 -12.51 -5.53 9.33
C GLU A 183 -12.84 -6.26 8.02
N ALA A 184 -13.84 -5.79 7.27
CA ALA A 184 -14.18 -6.34 5.96
C ALA A 184 -13.02 -6.23 4.96
N ALA A 185 -12.28 -5.12 4.99
CA ALA A 185 -11.12 -4.90 4.13
C ALA A 185 -9.93 -5.80 4.50
N MET A 186 -9.79 -6.17 5.78
CA MET A 186 -8.74 -7.06 6.28
C MET A 186 -9.08 -8.54 6.09
N ALA A 187 -10.36 -8.90 6.15
CA ALA A 187 -10.84 -10.28 6.00
C ALA A 187 -10.75 -10.83 4.57
N ASP A 188 -10.69 -9.95 3.56
CA ASP A 188 -10.69 -10.33 2.16
C ASP A 188 -9.49 -9.72 1.40
N GLU A 189 -8.58 -10.59 0.93
CA GLU A 189 -7.45 -10.18 0.10
C GLU A 189 -7.88 -9.63 -1.27
N GLU A 190 -9.03 -10.09 -1.79
CA GLU A 190 -9.58 -9.70 -3.09
C GLU A 190 -10.46 -8.45 -2.99
N GLY A 191 -10.85 -8.03 -1.79
CA GLY A 191 -11.51 -6.75 -1.50
C GLY A 191 -13.02 -6.70 -1.80
N ARG A 192 -13.65 -7.81 -2.19
CA ARG A 192 -15.09 -7.85 -2.53
C ARG A 192 -15.98 -7.53 -1.34
N GLN A 193 -15.60 -7.98 -0.14
CA GLN A 193 -16.38 -7.69 1.06
C GLN A 193 -16.41 -6.20 1.38
N LEU A 194 -15.28 -5.50 1.21
CA LEU A 194 -15.21 -4.05 1.37
C LEU A 194 -16.09 -3.36 0.33
N ASP A 195 -16.01 -3.75 -0.93
CA ASP A 195 -16.79 -3.14 -2.01
C ASP A 195 -18.30 -3.30 -1.78
N ALA A 196 -18.74 -4.47 -1.32
CA ALA A 196 -20.14 -4.71 -0.96
C ALA A 196 -20.62 -3.81 0.19
N GLN A 197 -19.82 -3.68 1.25
CA GLN A 197 -20.16 -2.82 2.40
C GLN A 197 -20.16 -1.33 2.01
N LEU A 198 -19.21 -0.90 1.18
CA LEU A 198 -19.19 0.46 0.64
C LEU A 198 -20.42 0.76 -0.23
N ALA A 199 -20.88 -0.21 -1.02
CA ALA A 199 -22.10 -0.07 -1.82
C ALA A 199 -23.36 0.05 -0.94
N LEU A 200 -23.43 -0.69 0.17
CA LEU A 200 -24.52 -0.57 1.14
C LEU A 200 -24.56 0.82 1.80
N LEU A 201 -23.40 1.34 2.21
CA LEU A 201 -23.30 2.71 2.76
C LEU A 201 -23.73 3.77 1.74
N LEU A 202 -23.32 3.62 0.48
CA LEU A 202 -23.73 4.50 -0.61
C LEU A 202 -25.26 4.49 -0.84
N THR A 203 -25.87 3.32 -0.68
CA THR A 203 -27.32 3.14 -0.89
C THR A 203 -28.12 3.69 0.29
N ALA A 204 -27.66 3.45 1.52
CA ALA A 204 -28.27 3.98 2.75
C ALA A 204 -28.25 5.52 2.78
N ALA A 205 -27.14 6.14 2.35
CA ALA A 205 -27.04 7.59 2.27
C ALA A 205 -28.04 8.20 1.25
N LYS A 206 -28.33 7.52 0.14
CA LYS A 206 -29.35 7.96 -0.83
C LYS A 206 -30.78 7.82 -0.30
N GLY A 207 -31.07 6.76 0.46
CA GLY A 207 -32.39 6.52 1.05
C GLY A 207 -32.79 7.57 2.09
N SER A 208 -31.84 8.03 2.90
CA SER A 208 -32.07 9.07 3.93
C SER A 208 -32.48 10.41 3.31
N THR A 209 -31.89 10.78 2.17
CA THR A 209 -32.20 12.04 1.45
C THR A 209 -33.58 12.00 0.77
N THR A 210 -34.01 10.83 0.30
CA THR A 210 -35.34 10.67 -0.34
C THR A 210 -36.46 10.71 0.70
N ASN A 211 -36.26 10.11 1.87
CA ASN A 211 -37.27 10.10 2.94
C ASN A 211 -37.49 11.50 3.55
N SER A 212 -36.43 12.28 3.75
CA SER A 212 -36.55 13.67 4.24
C SER A 212 -37.22 14.61 3.23
N ALA A 213 -37.08 14.36 1.93
CA ALA A 213 -37.76 15.09 0.86
C ALA A 213 -39.25 14.69 0.70
N GLN A 214 -39.64 13.47 1.08
CA GLN A 214 -41.03 13.03 1.08
C GLN A 214 -41.81 13.54 2.31
N PHE A 215 -41.20 13.53 3.50
CA PHE A 215 -41.83 14.06 4.71
C PHE A 215 -42.09 15.58 4.64
N SER A 216 -41.22 16.34 3.96
CA SER A 216 -41.38 17.79 3.80
C SER A 216 -42.46 18.19 2.78
N ARG A 217 -42.91 17.27 1.90
CA ARG A 217 -44.02 17.51 0.95
C ARG A 217 -45.40 17.12 1.48
N GLN A 218 -45.49 16.41 2.59
CA GLN A 218 -46.77 16.06 3.24
C GLN A 218 -47.17 17.03 4.36
N ALA A 219 -46.29 17.97 4.73
CA ALA A 219 -46.52 18.96 5.79
C ALA A 219 -46.79 20.38 5.26
N ALA A 220 -47.07 20.55 3.97
CA ALA A 220 -47.49 21.80 3.33
C ALA A 220 -48.84 21.60 2.65
#